data_AF-A0A1E7YZJ4-F1
#
_entry.id   AF-A0A1E7YZJ4-F1
#
_cell.length_a   1.000
_cell.length_b   1.000
_cell.length_c   1.000
_cell.angle_alpha   90.00
_cell.angle_beta   90.00
_cell.angle_gamma   90.00
#
_symmetry.space_group_name_H-M   'P 1'
#
loop_
_entity.id
_entity.type
_entity.pdbx_description
1 polymer ?
#
loop_
_entity_poly.entity_id
_entity_poly.type
_entity_poly.pdbx_seq_one_letter_code
_entity_poly.pdbx_strand_id
1 'polypeptide(L)'
;MQSLHDWIQGQMKVLSRHSDTAKAFAYLLKQWDALNLYCSNGWAEIDNNIAENALRGVALGRKNWLFAGSDTGGERAAVLYSLIGTCRLNGVEPEAWLRYILGHI
;
A
#
# COMPACT_ATOMS: atom_id res chain seq x y z
N MET A 1 -12.04 -14.00 -14.03
CA MET A 1 -11.62 -12.63 -14.42
C MET A 1 -11.56 -12.41 -15.93
N GLN A 2 -11.41 -13.44 -16.78
CA GLN A 2 -11.39 -13.28 -18.25
C GLN A 2 -12.62 -12.55 -18.83
N SER A 3 -13.83 -12.85 -18.37
CA SER A 3 -15.05 -12.17 -18.85
C SER A 3 -15.03 -10.66 -18.60
N LEU A 4 -14.46 -10.22 -17.48
CA LEU A 4 -14.27 -8.80 -17.17
C LEU A 4 -13.22 -8.18 -18.10
N HIS A 5 -12.10 -8.88 -18.33
CA HIS A 5 -11.06 -8.43 -19.26
C HIS A 5 -11.63 -8.14 -20.65
N ASP A 6 -12.36 -9.10 -21.19
CA ASP A 6 -12.93 -9.02 -22.54
C ASP A 6 -13.98 -7.91 -22.63
N TRP A 7 -14.79 -7.75 -21.58
CA TRP A 7 -15.74 -6.66 -21.48
C TRP A 7 -15.05 -5.30 -21.48
N ILE A 8 -14.00 -5.10 -20.67
CA ILE A 8 -13.22 -3.85 -20.62
C ILE A 8 -12.58 -3.56 -21.99
N GLN A 9 -11.98 -4.57 -22.64
CA GLN A 9 -11.42 -4.41 -23.99
C GLN A 9 -12.49 -4.03 -25.02
N GLY A 10 -13.71 -4.54 -24.88
CA GLY A 10 -14.87 -4.12 -25.66
C GLY A 10 -15.22 -2.65 -25.44
N GLN A 11 -15.32 -2.21 -24.18
CA GLN A 11 -15.61 -0.81 -23.83
C GLN A 11 -14.54 0.17 -24.35
N MET A 12 -13.27 -0.23 -24.32
CA MET A 12 -12.16 0.58 -24.83
C MET A 12 -12.25 0.91 -26.32
N LYS A 13 -13.04 0.16 -27.11
CA LYS A 13 -13.28 0.46 -28.53
C LYS A 13 -14.32 1.56 -28.76
N VAL A 14 -15.20 1.77 -27.78
CA VAL A 14 -16.34 2.70 -27.87
C VAL A 14 -16.07 4.00 -27.12
N LEU A 15 -15.30 3.91 -26.02
CA LEU A 15 -14.94 5.07 -25.21
C LEU A 15 -14.00 6.03 -25.96
N SER A 16 -14.24 7.33 -25.77
CA SER A 16 -13.28 8.35 -26.19
C SER A 16 -11.97 8.15 -25.43
N ARG A 17 -10.85 8.18 -26.16
CA ARG A 17 -9.49 8.02 -25.62
C ARG A 17 -9.14 9.04 -24.52
N HIS A 18 -9.81 10.18 -24.51
CA HIS A 18 -9.57 11.24 -23.53
C HIS A 18 -10.49 11.17 -22.31
N SER A 19 -11.49 10.28 -22.31
CA SER A 19 -12.37 10.09 -21.15
C SER A 19 -11.61 9.53 -19.95
N ASP A 20 -11.98 9.96 -18.75
CA ASP A 20 -11.35 9.48 -17.52
C ASP A 20 -11.61 7.98 -17.30
N THR A 21 -12.76 7.47 -17.75
CA THR A 21 -13.04 6.03 -17.77
C THR A 21 -12.07 5.25 -18.64
N ALA A 22 -11.76 5.73 -19.85
CA ALA A 22 -10.77 5.06 -20.72
C ALA A 22 -9.36 5.08 -20.10
N LYS A 23 -8.98 6.17 -19.43
CA LYS A 23 -7.70 6.24 -18.69
C LYS A 23 -7.67 5.23 -17.55
N ALA A 24 -8.74 5.13 -16.77
CA ALA A 24 -8.84 4.17 -15.67
C ALA A 24 -8.78 2.72 -16.16
N PHE A 25 -9.49 2.39 -17.23
CA PHE A 25 -9.44 1.06 -17.85
C PHE A 25 -8.06 0.75 -18.43
N ALA A 26 -7.41 1.69 -19.09
CA ALA A 26 -6.04 1.50 -19.57
C ALA A 26 -5.06 1.23 -18.41
N TYR A 27 -5.19 1.96 -17.30
CA TYR A 27 -4.38 1.72 -16.10
C TYR A 27 -4.66 0.33 -15.50
N LEU A 28 -5.94 -0.05 -15.37
CA LEU A 28 -6.34 -1.35 -14.86
C LEU A 28 -5.79 -2.48 -15.72
N LEU A 29 -5.91 -2.40 -17.04
CA LEU A 29 -5.37 -3.40 -17.97
C LEU A 29 -3.84 -3.49 -17.90
N LYS A 30 -3.15 -2.38 -17.68
CA LYS A 30 -1.69 -2.39 -17.45
C LYS A 30 -1.31 -3.14 -16.17
N GLN A 31 -2.19 -3.20 -15.18
CA GLN A 31 -1.99 -3.89 -13.91
C GLN A 31 -2.74 -5.22 -13.82
N TRP A 32 -3.15 -5.79 -14.95
CA TRP A 32 -4.04 -6.96 -14.97
C TRP A 32 -3.47 -8.16 -14.21
N ASP A 33 -2.19 -8.48 -14.39
CA ASP A 33 -1.56 -9.61 -13.70
C ASP A 33 -1.53 -9.42 -12.19
N ALA A 34 -1.20 -8.21 -11.72
CA ALA A 34 -1.19 -7.86 -10.31
C ALA A 34 -2.61 -7.94 -9.71
N LEU A 35 -3.61 -7.43 -10.42
CA LEU A 35 -5.02 -7.50 -10.01
C LEU A 35 -5.53 -8.95 -9.90
N ASN A 36 -4.98 -9.87 -10.70
CA ASN A 36 -5.39 -11.28 -10.70
C ASN A 36 -4.59 -12.16 -9.73
N LEU A 37 -3.61 -11.62 -9.01
CA LEU A 37 -2.77 -12.42 -8.11
C LEU A 37 -3.59 -13.20 -7.07
N TYR A 38 -4.64 -12.60 -6.51
CA TYR A 38 -5.52 -13.27 -5.54
C TYR A 38 -6.31 -14.44 -6.15
N CYS A 39 -6.53 -14.45 -7.47
CA CYS A 39 -7.22 -15.55 -8.15
C CYS A 39 -6.34 -16.80 -8.26
N SER A 40 -5.02 -16.64 -8.26
CA SER A 40 -4.05 -17.75 -8.37
C SER A 40 -3.34 -18.07 -7.06
N ASN A 41 -3.31 -17.11 -6.12
CA ASN A 41 -2.67 -17.25 -4.81
C ASN A 41 -3.69 -17.00 -3.70
N GLY A 42 -4.16 -18.07 -3.04
CA GLY A 42 -5.12 -17.98 -1.94
C GLY A 42 -4.60 -17.32 -0.65
N TRP A 43 -3.29 -16.99 -0.58
CA TRP A 43 -2.72 -16.20 0.51
C TRP A 43 -2.76 -14.70 0.24
N ALA A 44 -2.98 -14.31 -1.02
CA ALA A 44 -3.11 -12.91 -1.38
C ALA A 44 -4.54 -12.44 -1.15
N GLU A 45 -4.68 -11.31 -0.47
CA GLU A 45 -5.96 -10.63 -0.30
C GLU A 45 -6.43 -10.04 -1.64
N ILE A 46 -7.75 -9.94 -1.82
CA ILE A 46 -8.35 -9.35 -3.03
C ILE A 46 -8.06 -7.86 -3.20
N ASP A 47 -7.78 -7.18 -2.08
CA ASP A 47 -7.46 -5.76 -2.03
C ASP A 47 -6.29 -5.49 -1.07
N ASN A 48 -5.74 -4.29 -1.15
CA ASN A 48 -4.63 -3.83 -0.32
C ASN A 48 -5.12 -2.99 0.89
N ASN A 49 -6.40 -3.01 1.26
CA ASN A 49 -6.97 -2.11 2.27
C ASN A 49 -6.26 -2.23 3.62
N ILE A 50 -5.84 -3.44 4.00
CA ILE A 50 -5.10 -3.68 5.24
C ILE A 50 -3.78 -2.87 5.24
N ALA A 51 -3.03 -2.94 4.13
CA ALA A 51 -1.79 -2.21 3.97
C ALA A 51 -2.01 -0.68 3.92
N GLU A 52 -3.01 -0.23 3.17
CA GLU A 52 -3.35 1.20 3.09
C GLU A 52 -3.79 1.77 4.44
N ASN A 53 -4.58 1.01 5.20
CA ASN A 53 -5.01 1.42 6.53
C ASN A 53 -3.84 1.47 7.52
N ALA A 54 -2.90 0.52 7.44
CA ALA A 54 -1.67 0.55 8.23
C ALA A 54 -0.82 1.79 7.93
N LEU A 55 -0.77 2.23 6.65
CA LEU A 55 -0.06 3.44 6.23
C LEU A 55 -0.80 4.74 6.52
N ARG A 56 -2.09 4.69 6.90
CA ARG A 56 -2.91 5.89 7.16
C ARG A 56 -2.32 6.77 8.26
N GLY A 57 -1.75 6.17 9.31
CA GLY A 57 -1.06 6.90 10.37
C GLY A 57 0.15 7.69 9.87
N VAL A 58 0.94 7.10 8.98
CA VAL A 58 2.08 7.76 8.33
C VAL A 58 1.60 8.89 7.41
N ALA A 59 0.54 8.63 6.63
CA ALA A 59 -0.06 9.62 5.73
C ALA A 59 -0.63 10.84 6.45
N LEU A 60 -1.18 10.67 7.67
CA LEU A 60 -1.64 11.78 8.51
C LEU A 60 -0.45 12.52 9.13
N GLY A 61 0.53 11.79 9.66
CA GLY A 61 1.68 12.36 10.34
C GLY A 61 2.59 13.20 9.44
N ARG A 62 2.69 12.87 8.13
CA ARG A 62 3.48 13.64 7.16
C ARG A 62 3.13 15.14 7.10
N LYS A 63 1.88 15.51 7.40
CA LYS A 63 1.44 16.92 7.44
C LYS A 63 1.85 17.64 8.73
N ASN A 64 2.19 16.89 9.78
CA ASN A 64 2.48 17.40 11.12
C ASN A 64 3.98 17.31 11.48
N TRP A 65 4.78 16.55 10.72
CA TRP A 65 6.22 16.39 11.00
C TRP A 65 7.03 17.49 10.33
N LEU A 66 7.41 18.50 11.11
CA LEU A 66 8.26 19.62 10.67
C LEU A 66 9.71 19.20 10.31
N PHE A 67 10.11 17.97 10.62
CA PHE A 67 11.49 17.47 10.50
C PHE A 67 11.67 16.38 9.43
N ALA A 68 10.59 15.95 8.78
CA ALA A 68 10.63 14.95 7.71
C ALA A 68 10.83 15.66 6.35
N GLY A 69 12.07 16.11 6.09
CA GLY A 69 12.40 16.93 4.91
C GLY A 69 13.51 16.38 4.01
N SER A 70 14.14 15.26 4.36
CA SER A 70 15.20 14.62 3.57
C SER A 70 14.92 13.14 3.32
N ASP A 71 15.46 12.61 2.24
CA ASP A 71 15.35 11.17 1.90
C ASP A 71 15.90 10.29 3.03
N THR A 72 17.04 10.68 3.60
CA THR A 72 17.65 10.02 4.77
C THR A 72 16.77 10.06 6.01
N GLY A 73 16.00 11.15 6.21
CA GLY A 73 15.01 11.25 7.27
C GLY A 73 13.81 10.31 7.02
N GLY A 74 13.39 10.20 5.76
CA GLY A 74 12.36 9.27 5.31
C GLY A 74 12.74 7.81 5.55
N GLU A 75 13.96 7.41 5.20
CA GLU A 75 14.48 6.06 5.45
C GLU A 75 14.49 5.71 6.94
N ARG A 76 14.99 6.62 7.79
CA ARG A 76 15.00 6.42 9.26
C ARG A 76 13.58 6.31 9.82
N ALA A 77 12.67 7.14 9.33
CA ALA A 77 11.27 7.06 9.71
C ALA A 77 10.64 5.73 9.29
N ALA A 78 10.91 5.25 8.07
CA ALA A 78 10.42 3.96 7.58
C ALA A 78 10.90 2.79 8.45
N VAL A 79 12.17 2.80 8.88
CA VAL A 79 12.70 1.80 9.84
C VAL A 79 11.93 1.85 11.16
N LEU A 80 11.77 3.03 11.76
CA LEU A 80 11.04 3.19 13.03
C LEU A 80 9.58 2.74 12.91
N TYR A 81 8.87 3.12 11.84
CA TYR A 81 7.50 2.68 11.60
C TYR A 81 7.38 1.17 11.43
N SER A 82 8.35 0.55 10.75
CA SER A 82 8.38 -0.90 10.56
C SER A 82 8.55 -1.63 11.89
N LEU A 83 9.46 -1.15 12.76
CA LEU A 83 9.68 -1.74 14.08
C LEU A 83 8.45 -1.59 14.99
N ILE A 84 7.89 -0.39 15.08
CA ILE A 84 6.68 -0.12 15.87
C ILE A 84 5.49 -0.92 15.33
N GLY A 85 5.32 -0.97 14.01
CA GLY A 85 4.27 -1.75 13.34
C GLY A 85 4.40 -3.23 13.66
N THR A 86 5.61 -3.77 13.59
CA THR A 86 5.90 -5.17 13.93
C THR A 86 5.56 -5.48 15.39
N CYS A 87 5.92 -4.60 16.32
CA CYS A 87 5.55 -4.76 17.74
C CYS A 87 4.03 -4.89 17.90
N ARG A 88 3.27 -3.96 17.31
CA ARG A 88 1.80 -3.97 17.37
C ARG A 88 1.19 -5.24 16.76
N LEU A 89 1.69 -5.68 15.60
CA LEU A 89 1.23 -6.91 14.94
C LEU A 89 1.48 -8.17 15.78
N ASN A 90 2.49 -8.15 16.64
CA ASN A 90 2.82 -9.26 17.54
C ASN A 90 2.26 -9.08 18.97
N GLY A 91 1.42 -8.07 19.21
CA GLY A 91 0.86 -7.81 20.55
C GLY A 91 1.89 -7.32 21.57
N VAL A 92 3.06 -6.84 21.11
CA VAL A 92 4.12 -6.27 21.93
C VAL A 92 3.91 -4.76 22.05
N GLU A 93 3.97 -4.24 23.28
CA GLU A 93 3.89 -2.80 23.53
C GLU A 93 5.15 -2.09 22.98
N PRO A 94 5.02 -1.17 21.99
CA PRO A 94 6.18 -0.62 21.30
C PRO A 94 7.14 0.19 22.18
N GLU A 95 6.65 0.94 23.17
CA GLU A 95 7.49 1.75 24.05
C GLU A 95 8.37 0.86 24.94
N ALA A 96 7.79 -0.16 25.57
CA ALA A 96 8.46 -1.16 26.39
C ALA A 96 9.54 -1.89 25.58
N TRP A 97 9.21 -2.29 24.34
CA TRP A 97 10.18 -2.91 23.44
C TRP A 97 11.34 -1.96 23.10
N LEU A 98 11.05 -0.70 22.76
CA LEU A 98 12.08 0.31 22.47
C LEU A 98 12.98 0.55 23.68
N ARG A 99 12.40 0.71 24.88
CA ARG A 99 13.16 0.88 26.13
C ARG A 99 14.05 -0.31 26.42
N TYR A 100 13.54 -1.52 26.22
CA TYR A 100 14.30 -2.75 26.41
C TYR A 100 15.49 -2.80 25.46
N ILE A 101 15.26 -2.65 24.15
CA ILE A 101 16.33 -2.74 23.14
C ILE A 101 17.39 -1.66 23.37
N LEU A 102 17.00 -0.39 23.54
CA LEU A 102 17.95 0.71 23.76
C LEU A 102 18.77 0.57 25.05
N GLY A 103 18.28 -0.17 26.05
CA GLY A 103 19.02 -0.49 27.27
C GLY A 103 19.97 -1.68 27.15
N HIS A 104 19.94 -2.40 26.02
CA HIS A 104 20.71 -3.63 25.78
C HIS A 104 21.55 -3.59 24.49
N ILE A 105 21.79 -2.38 23.95
CA ILE A 105 22.78 -2.11 22.90
C ILE A 105 23.92 -1.33 23.52
#